data_AF-A0A6B3G0E8-F1
#
_entry.id   AF-A0A6B3G0E8-F1
#
_cell.length_a   1.000
_cell.length_b   1.000
_cell.length_c   1.000
_cell.angle_alpha   90.00
_cell.angle_beta   90.00
_cell.angle_gamma   90.00
#
_symmetry.space_group_name_H-M   'P 1'
#
loop_
_entity.id
_entity.type
_entity.pdbx_description
1 polymer ?
#
loop_
_entity_poly.entity_id
_entity_poly.type
_entity_poly.pdbx_seq_one_letter_code
_entity_poly.pdbx_strand_id
1 'polypeptide(L)'
;WSEVAGGARGTEPGAPGPLTGPLAAMCGNLLAYEVFRVTSGVQPAETRGQVLIQDLQSLDVLAEPVPPHPRCRHCAPSGAPVPASPGTPEVPRTPSVAGAEEAQEVVDTLNATASALVRPHTGVFTRFDDDDLTQTPLKVSRVELALPDGTVRAVTAADIHHLAGARTRALHRAAVLHADHTVPAPAAGEEHGTPLAPAAFATFG
;
A
#
# COMPACT_ATOMS: atom_id res chain seq x y z
N TRP A 1 -13.55 -18.86 4.70
CA TRP A 1 -13.05 -18.72 3.31
C TRP A 1 -11.53 -18.79 3.20
N SER A 2 -10.75 -18.11 4.05
CA SER A 2 -9.28 -18.24 4.10
C SER A 2 -8.78 -19.66 4.37
N GLU A 3 -9.50 -20.42 5.21
CA GLU A 3 -9.27 -21.86 5.47
C GLU A 3 -9.64 -22.76 4.28
N VAL A 4 -10.59 -22.34 3.44
CA VAL A 4 -11.11 -23.11 2.30
C VAL A 4 -10.33 -22.81 1.00
N ALA A 5 -9.76 -21.60 0.90
CA ALA A 5 -9.01 -21.14 -0.28
C ALA A 5 -7.50 -21.37 -0.18
N GLY A 6 -7.00 -22.05 0.86
CA GLY A 6 -5.59 -22.41 1.01
C GLY A 6 -4.61 -21.23 1.15
N GLY A 7 -5.11 -20.02 1.41
CA GLY A 7 -4.32 -18.80 1.57
C GLY A 7 -4.04 -18.39 3.02
N ALA A 8 -4.64 -19.08 3.99
CA ALA A 8 -4.38 -18.81 5.40
C ALA A 8 -2.92 -19.17 5.75
N ARG A 9 -2.08 -18.15 5.95
CA ARG A 9 -0.95 -18.30 6.89
C ARG A 9 -1.55 -18.51 8.28
N GLY A 10 -0.92 -19.38 9.07
CA GLY A 10 -1.45 -19.88 10.33
C GLY A 10 -1.97 -18.78 11.25
N THR A 11 -3.01 -19.10 12.01
CA THR A 11 -3.62 -18.25 13.03
C THR A 11 -2.54 -17.59 13.89
N GLU A 12 -2.51 -16.25 13.90
CA GLU A 12 -1.65 -15.53 14.83
C GLU A 12 -2.01 -15.90 16.27
N PRO A 13 -1.02 -15.95 17.18
CA PRO A 13 -1.27 -16.11 18.61
C PRO A 13 -2.23 -15.00 19.09
N GLY A 14 -3.42 -15.38 19.55
CA GLY A 14 -4.47 -14.42 19.97
C GLY A 14 -5.61 -14.23 18.97
N ALA A 15 -5.63 -14.99 17.86
CA ALA A 15 -6.78 -14.99 16.96
C ALA A 15 -8.07 -15.30 17.76
N PRO A 16 -9.13 -14.50 17.61
CA PRO A 16 -10.39 -14.74 18.30
C PRO A 16 -10.90 -16.15 17.95
N GLY A 17 -11.51 -16.79 18.95
CA GLY A 17 -12.17 -18.09 18.78
C GLY A 17 -13.26 -18.04 17.69
N PRO A 18 -13.88 -19.18 17.35
CA PRO A 18 -14.91 -19.22 16.32
C PRO A 18 -16.00 -18.19 16.58
N LEU A 19 -16.48 -17.54 15.51
CA LEU A 19 -17.62 -16.62 15.59
C LEU A 19 -18.83 -17.38 16.14
N THR A 20 -19.47 -16.81 17.16
CA THR A 20 -20.65 -17.42 17.80
C THR A 20 -21.76 -16.38 18.01
N GLY A 21 -22.98 -16.89 18.20
CA GLY A 21 -24.12 -16.06 18.59
C GLY A 21 -24.46 -14.96 17.58
N PRO A 22 -24.78 -13.73 18.04
CA PRO A 22 -25.20 -12.63 17.16
C PRO A 22 -24.16 -12.23 16.11
N LEU A 23 -22.86 -12.28 16.43
CA LEU A 23 -21.79 -11.94 15.48
C LEU A 23 -21.74 -12.94 14.30
N ALA A 24 -21.92 -14.24 14.58
CA ALA A 24 -22.00 -15.24 13.54
C ALA A 24 -23.22 -15.03 12.63
N ALA A 25 -24.36 -14.67 13.20
CA ALA A 25 -25.57 -14.37 12.43
C ALA A 25 -25.39 -13.12 11.54
N MET A 26 -24.75 -12.07 12.07
CA MET A 26 -24.46 -10.84 11.32
C MET A 26 -23.52 -11.11 10.13
N CYS A 27 -22.37 -11.75 10.37
CA CYS A 27 -21.44 -12.12 9.29
C CYS A 27 -22.09 -13.08 8.28
N GLY A 28 -22.92 -14.02 8.75
CA GLY A 28 -23.68 -14.93 7.91
C GLY A 28 -24.67 -14.21 6.99
N ASN A 29 -25.38 -13.19 7.51
CA ASN A 29 -26.29 -12.37 6.71
C ASN A 29 -25.54 -11.56 5.65
N LEU A 30 -24.41 -10.92 6.01
CA LEU A 30 -23.57 -10.20 5.05
C LEU A 30 -23.09 -11.11 3.92
N LEU A 31 -22.60 -12.31 4.26
CA LEU A 31 -22.18 -13.31 3.28
C LEU A 31 -23.34 -13.79 2.41
N ALA A 32 -24.52 -14.02 2.99
CA ALA A 32 -25.69 -14.47 2.25
C ALA A 32 -26.12 -13.43 1.20
N TYR A 33 -26.09 -12.13 1.53
CA TYR A 33 -26.37 -11.07 0.56
C TYR A 33 -25.35 -11.03 -0.57
N GLU A 34 -24.06 -11.18 -0.28
CA GLU A 34 -23.04 -11.24 -1.31
C GLU A 34 -23.20 -12.46 -2.23
N VAL A 35 -23.46 -13.65 -1.67
CA VAL A 35 -23.74 -14.86 -2.47
C VAL A 35 -24.99 -14.65 -3.32
N PHE A 36 -26.04 -14.05 -2.77
CA PHE A 36 -27.25 -13.72 -3.53
C PHE A 36 -26.95 -12.77 -4.69
N ARG A 37 -26.20 -11.68 -4.46
CA ARG A 37 -25.80 -10.73 -5.51
C ARG A 37 -25.00 -11.42 -6.62
N VAL A 38 -24.00 -12.22 -6.25
CA VAL A 38 -23.16 -12.98 -7.19
C VAL A 38 -23.98 -13.96 -8.03
N THR A 39 -24.87 -14.72 -7.39
CA THR A 39 -25.58 -15.83 -8.05
C THR A 39 -26.81 -15.37 -8.84
N SER A 40 -27.52 -14.36 -8.34
CA SER A 40 -28.73 -13.83 -9.00
C SER A 40 -28.43 -12.80 -10.09
N GLY A 41 -27.31 -12.08 -9.99
CA GLY A 41 -26.97 -10.99 -10.92
C GLY A 41 -27.87 -9.75 -10.84
N VAL A 42 -28.78 -9.68 -9.86
CA VAL A 42 -29.73 -8.56 -9.70
C VAL A 42 -29.02 -7.24 -9.40
N GLN A 43 -27.89 -7.30 -8.70
CA GLN A 43 -27.01 -6.17 -8.40
C GLN A 43 -25.56 -6.67 -8.46
N PRO A 44 -24.58 -5.83 -8.86
CA PRO A 44 -23.18 -6.18 -8.68
C PRO A 44 -22.89 -6.50 -7.20
N ALA A 45 -22.16 -7.59 -6.98
CA ALA A 45 -21.64 -7.93 -5.67
C ALA A 45 -20.77 -6.79 -5.15
N GLU A 46 -20.92 -6.46 -3.87
CA GLU A 46 -20.14 -5.40 -3.25
C GLU A 46 -18.69 -5.81 -3.10
N THR A 47 -18.41 -7.10 -2.97
CA THR A 47 -17.07 -7.69 -2.99
C THR A 47 -16.39 -7.69 -4.37
N ARG A 48 -17.02 -7.10 -5.40
CA ARG A 48 -16.40 -7.02 -6.74
C ARG A 48 -15.24 -6.02 -6.73
N GLY A 49 -14.01 -6.54 -6.64
CA GLY A 49 -12.78 -5.75 -6.68
C GLY A 49 -12.40 -5.10 -5.34
N GLN A 50 -13.08 -5.48 -4.26
CA GLN A 50 -12.85 -4.97 -2.92
C GLN A 50 -13.19 -6.04 -1.88
N VAL A 51 -12.70 -5.85 -0.65
CA VAL A 51 -13.03 -6.70 0.50
C VAL A 51 -13.92 -5.94 1.46
N LEU A 52 -14.83 -6.67 2.11
CA LEU A 52 -15.63 -6.18 3.22
C LEU A 52 -15.01 -6.63 4.52
N ILE A 53 -14.75 -5.68 5.41
CA ILE A 53 -14.07 -5.88 6.68
C ILE A 53 -15.04 -5.51 7.78
N GLN A 54 -15.44 -6.51 8.55
CA GLN A 54 -16.28 -6.33 9.73
C GLN A 54 -15.40 -6.18 10.96
N ASP A 55 -15.39 -4.99 11.55
CA ASP A 55 -14.82 -4.79 12.88
C ASP A 55 -15.75 -5.45 13.91
N LEU A 56 -15.22 -6.36 14.72
CA LEU A 56 -16.02 -7.12 15.69
C LEU A 56 -16.24 -6.37 17.02
N GLN A 57 -15.48 -5.31 17.27
CA GLN A 57 -15.59 -4.47 18.47
C GLN A 57 -16.51 -3.28 18.23
N SER A 58 -16.31 -2.54 17.14
CA SER A 58 -17.14 -1.38 16.80
C SER A 58 -18.42 -1.77 16.05
N LEU A 59 -18.42 -2.95 15.42
CA LEU A 59 -19.47 -3.43 14.53
C LEU A 59 -19.56 -2.65 13.20
N ASP A 60 -18.56 -1.84 12.88
CA ASP A 60 -18.48 -1.16 11.59
C ASP A 60 -18.12 -2.12 10.46
N VAL A 61 -18.65 -1.83 9.27
CA VAL A 61 -18.26 -2.51 8.02
C VAL A 61 -17.54 -1.52 7.13
N LEU A 62 -16.33 -1.89 6.72
CA LEU A 62 -15.50 -1.11 5.81
C LEU A 62 -15.37 -1.87 4.48
N ALA A 63 -15.47 -1.14 3.37
CA ALA A 63 -15.14 -1.66 2.06
C ALA A 63 -13.79 -1.08 1.63
N GLU A 64 -12.83 -1.96 1.33
CA GLU A 64 -11.53 -1.52 0.84
C GLU A 64 -11.17 -2.16 -0.52
N PRO A 65 -10.76 -1.36 -1.51
CA PRO A 65 -10.42 -1.86 -2.84
C PRO A 65 -9.18 -2.75 -2.80
N VAL A 66 -9.19 -3.83 -3.58
CA VAL A 66 -8.03 -4.72 -3.77
C VAL A 66 -7.56 -4.58 -5.21
N PRO A 67 -6.57 -3.71 -5.49
CA PRO A 67 -6.06 -3.55 -6.84
C PRO A 67 -5.38 -4.84 -7.30
N PRO A 68 -5.58 -5.27 -8.57
CA PRO A 68 -4.89 -6.43 -9.10
C PRO A 68 -3.38 -6.17 -9.15
N HIS A 69 -2.58 -7.08 -8.60
CA HIS A 69 -1.13 -6.93 -8.64
C HIS A 69 -0.60 -7.17 -10.07
N PRO A 70 0.17 -6.24 -10.67
CA PRO A 70 0.58 -6.32 -12.07
C PRO A 70 1.50 -7.51 -12.37
N ARG A 71 2.22 -8.02 -11.37
CA ARG A 71 3.06 -9.21 -11.47
C ARG A 71 2.48 -10.42 -10.73
N CYS A 72 1.16 -10.46 -10.50
CA CYS A 72 0.54 -11.59 -9.79
C CYS A 72 0.79 -12.90 -10.55
N ARG A 73 1.53 -13.86 -9.96
CA ARG A 73 1.80 -15.16 -10.59
C ARG A 73 0.55 -16.00 -10.91
N HIS A 74 -0.59 -15.67 -10.30
CA HIS A 74 -1.84 -16.39 -10.47
C HIS A 74 -2.80 -15.67 -11.44
N CYS A 75 -2.87 -14.34 -11.35
CA CYS A 75 -3.86 -13.55 -12.09
C CYS A 75 -3.28 -12.81 -13.30
N ALA A 76 -1.97 -12.54 -13.32
CA ALA A 76 -1.36 -11.82 -14.43
C ALA A 76 -1.30 -12.74 -15.66
N PRO A 77 -1.71 -12.27 -16.85
CA PRO A 77 -1.60 -13.06 -18.07
C PRO A 77 -0.13 -13.43 -18.31
N SER A 78 0.14 -14.72 -18.54
CA SER A 78 1.48 -15.19 -18.90
C SER A 78 1.99 -14.42 -20.13
N GLY A 79 3.18 -13.82 -20.01
CA GLY A 79 3.80 -13.06 -21.10
C GLY A 79 3.28 -11.62 -21.29
N ALA A 80 2.43 -11.09 -20.41
CA ALA A 80 2.13 -9.67 -20.40
C ALA A 80 3.43 -8.88 -20.15
N PRO A 81 3.80 -7.93 -21.04
CA PRO A 81 5.00 -7.13 -20.84
C PRO A 81 4.84 -6.38 -19.52
N VAL A 82 5.76 -6.63 -18.59
CA VAL A 82 5.95 -5.71 -17.48
C VAL A 82 6.31 -4.37 -18.13
N PRO A 83 5.53 -3.30 -17.92
CA PRO A 83 5.87 -2.01 -18.49
C PRO A 83 7.30 -1.68 -18.07
N ALA A 84 8.14 -1.35 -19.06
CA ALA A 84 9.53 -1.02 -18.82
C ALA A 84 9.61 0.04 -17.72
N SER A 85 10.54 -0.15 -16.77
CA SER A 85 10.75 0.82 -15.69
C SER A 85 10.93 2.21 -16.31
N PRO A 86 10.16 3.23 -15.91
CA PRO A 86 10.30 4.58 -16.44
C PRO A 86 11.63 5.17 -15.95
N GLY A 87 12.73 4.83 -16.62
CA GLY A 87 14.07 5.37 -16.37
C GLY A 87 14.53 5.34 -14.92
N THR A 88 15.53 6.17 -14.61
CA THR A 88 15.95 6.45 -13.23
C THR A 88 14.84 7.24 -12.54
N PRO A 89 14.35 6.81 -11.36
CA PRO A 89 13.35 7.57 -10.63
C PRO A 89 13.91 8.95 -10.27
N GLU A 90 13.33 10.01 -10.81
CA GLU A 90 13.68 11.37 -10.40
C GLU A 90 13.16 11.59 -8.97
N VAL A 91 14.00 12.17 -8.11
CA VAL A 91 13.56 12.56 -6.77
C VAL A 91 12.46 13.61 -6.95
N PRO A 92 11.23 13.40 -6.45
CA PRO A 92 10.16 14.36 -6.59
C PRO A 92 10.63 15.69 -6.01
N ARG A 93 10.74 16.70 -6.88
CA ARG A 93 10.92 18.06 -6.40
C ARG A 93 9.55 18.52 -5.95
N THR A 94 9.33 18.55 -4.64
CA THR A 94 8.18 19.29 -4.12
C THR A 94 8.43 20.75 -4.49
N PRO A 95 7.57 21.39 -5.30
CA PRO A 95 7.73 22.80 -5.59
C PRO A 95 7.75 23.58 -4.28
N SER A 96 8.65 24.56 -4.16
CA SER A 96 8.52 25.57 -3.11
C SER A 96 7.32 26.41 -3.49
N VAL A 97 6.16 26.03 -2.97
CA VAL A 97 4.88 26.61 -3.34
C VAL A 97 4.90 28.12 -3.04
N ALA A 98 4.77 28.94 -4.07
CA ALA A 98 4.81 30.40 -3.94
C ALA A 98 3.41 31.01 -3.74
N GLY A 99 2.34 30.28 -4.11
CA GLY A 99 0.96 30.75 -4.06
C GLY A 99 -0.06 29.69 -3.62
N ALA A 100 -1.27 30.13 -3.24
CA ALA A 100 -2.32 29.24 -2.70
C ALA A 100 -2.84 28.21 -3.71
N GLU A 101 -2.90 28.54 -5.00
CA GLU A 101 -3.37 27.63 -6.06
C GLU A 101 -2.41 26.44 -6.26
N GLU A 102 -1.11 26.72 -6.31
CA GLU A 102 -0.06 25.69 -6.37
C GLU A 102 -0.09 24.79 -5.11
N ALA A 103 -0.46 25.34 -3.94
CA ALA A 103 -0.60 24.56 -2.71
C ALA A 103 -1.75 23.55 -2.81
N GLN A 104 -2.86 23.98 -3.40
CA GLN A 104 -4.05 23.15 -3.57
C GLN A 104 -3.79 21.99 -4.53
N GLU A 105 -3.11 22.25 -5.65
CA GLU A 105 -2.75 21.21 -6.62
C GLU A 105 -1.87 20.11 -5.98
N VAL A 106 -0.94 20.50 -5.11
CA VAL A 106 -0.09 19.55 -4.37
C VAL A 106 -0.92 18.68 -3.42
N VAL A 107 -1.90 19.26 -2.73
CA VAL A 107 -2.81 18.52 -1.85
C VAL A 107 -3.71 17.58 -2.65
N ASP A 108 -4.25 18.03 -3.78
CA ASP A 108 -5.13 17.22 -4.63
C ASP A 108 -4.38 16.03 -5.23
N THR A 109 -3.15 16.25 -5.70
CA THR A 109 -2.26 15.19 -6.20
C THR A 109 -1.92 14.18 -5.10
N LEU A 110 -1.63 14.67 -3.89
CA LEU A 110 -1.41 13.81 -2.73
C LEU A 110 -2.65 12.98 -2.41
N ASN A 111 -3.83 13.60 -2.36
CA ASN A 111 -5.08 12.92 -2.04
C ASN A 111 -5.41 11.85 -3.07
N ALA A 112 -5.24 12.13 -4.36
CA ALA A 112 -5.42 11.15 -5.43
C ALA A 112 -4.49 9.94 -5.22
N THR A 113 -3.20 10.19 -4.97
CA THR A 113 -2.20 9.13 -4.74
C THR A 113 -2.49 8.33 -3.46
N ALA A 114 -2.76 9.03 -2.35
CA ALA A 114 -3.02 8.41 -1.06
C ALA A 114 -4.31 7.58 -1.07
N SER A 115 -5.37 8.06 -1.70
CA SER A 115 -6.65 7.32 -1.79
C SER A 115 -6.52 5.97 -2.52
N ALA A 116 -5.53 5.86 -3.41
CA ALA A 116 -5.24 4.64 -4.18
C ALA A 116 -4.27 3.69 -3.46
N LEU A 117 -3.33 4.20 -2.67
CA LEU A 117 -2.22 3.41 -2.12
C LEU A 117 -2.25 3.22 -0.60
N VAL A 118 -2.94 4.08 0.13
CA VAL A 118 -2.96 4.10 1.60
C VAL A 118 -4.31 3.57 2.09
N ARG A 119 -4.31 2.37 2.65
CA ARG A 119 -5.48 1.75 3.29
C ARG A 119 -5.04 0.84 4.44
N PRO A 120 -5.77 0.83 5.57
CA PRO A 120 -5.41 0.03 6.73
C PRO A 120 -5.16 -1.46 6.44
N HIS A 121 -5.97 -2.07 5.56
CA HIS A 121 -5.93 -3.53 5.38
C HIS A 121 -5.50 -3.98 3.98
N THR A 122 -5.77 -3.18 2.96
CA THR A 122 -5.52 -3.54 1.54
C THR A 122 -4.52 -2.64 0.83
N GLY A 123 -4.03 -1.61 1.52
CA GLY A 123 -3.15 -0.61 0.95
C GLY A 123 -1.74 -1.16 0.75
N VAL A 124 -1.02 -0.58 -0.22
CA VAL A 124 0.44 -0.75 -0.31
C VAL A 124 1.09 -0.16 0.95
N PHE A 125 0.51 0.92 1.46
CA PHE A 125 0.84 1.55 2.73
C PHE A 125 -0.39 1.51 3.65
N THR A 126 -0.21 1.41 4.96
CA THR A 126 -1.34 1.21 5.88
C THR A 126 -2.00 2.53 6.29
N ARG A 127 -1.20 3.49 6.78
CA ARG A 127 -1.67 4.80 7.23
C ARG A 127 -0.54 5.83 7.26
N PHE A 128 -0.93 7.10 7.32
CA PHE A 128 -0.06 8.14 7.85
C PHE A 128 -0.10 8.11 9.38
N ASP A 129 1.06 8.24 10.00
CA ASP A 129 1.26 8.24 11.46
C ASP A 129 1.92 9.56 11.87
N ASP A 130 1.27 10.67 11.53
CA ASP A 130 1.80 12.03 11.73
C ASP A 130 0.86 12.98 12.48
N ASP A 131 -0.32 12.52 12.89
CA ASP A 131 -1.30 13.33 13.62
C ASP A 131 -0.80 13.77 15.00
N ASP A 132 -0.04 12.90 15.69
CA ASP A 132 0.54 13.19 17.01
C ASP A 132 1.89 13.95 16.93
N LEU A 133 2.40 14.20 15.72
CA LEU A 133 3.68 14.89 15.54
C LEU A 133 3.49 16.40 15.67
N THR A 134 4.17 16.99 16.65
CA THR A 134 4.20 18.46 16.79
C THR A 134 4.91 19.09 15.59
N GLN A 135 4.16 19.85 14.80
CA GLN A 135 4.65 20.46 13.56
C GLN A 135 5.36 21.80 13.84
N THR A 136 6.69 21.77 14.06
CA THR A 136 7.51 22.97 14.28
C THR A 136 8.67 23.04 13.29
N PRO A 137 9.08 24.25 12.90
CA PRO A 137 9.01 24.80 11.52
C PRO A 137 9.18 23.82 10.35
N LEU A 138 9.95 22.74 10.52
CA LEU A 138 10.05 21.61 9.61
C LEU A 138 8.80 20.71 9.73
N LYS A 139 8.10 20.50 8.62
CA LYS A 139 6.93 19.61 8.59
C LYS A 139 7.41 18.18 8.44
N VAL A 140 6.97 17.30 9.33
CA VAL A 140 7.41 15.90 9.36
C VAL A 140 6.19 15.01 9.20
N SER A 141 6.33 14.00 8.36
CA SER A 141 5.34 12.97 8.14
C SER A 141 5.97 11.59 8.24
N ARG A 142 5.16 10.61 8.65
CA ARG A 142 5.49 9.20 8.66
C ARG A 142 4.38 8.44 7.96
N VAL A 143 4.77 7.49 7.12
CA VAL A 143 3.86 6.51 6.53
C VAL A 143 4.29 5.11 6.96
N GLU A 144 3.33 4.26 7.27
CA GLU A 144 3.59 2.87 7.62
C GLU A 144 3.57 1.95 6.39
N LEU A 145 4.60 1.12 6.25
CA LEU A 145 4.78 0.13 5.20
C LEU A 145 4.83 -1.27 5.81
N ALA A 146 3.88 -2.13 5.44
CA ALA A 146 3.93 -3.54 5.77
C ALA A 146 4.88 -4.26 4.78
N LEU A 147 5.85 -4.99 5.30
CA LEU A 147 6.82 -5.76 4.52
C LEU A 147 6.40 -7.25 4.42
N PRO A 148 6.90 -7.99 3.41
CA PRO A 148 6.51 -9.39 3.19
C PRO A 148 6.83 -10.36 4.34
N ASP A 149 7.76 -9.98 5.20
CA ASP A 149 8.18 -10.71 6.40
C ASP A 149 7.25 -10.49 7.60
N GLY A 150 6.20 -9.67 7.45
CA GLY A 150 5.24 -9.31 8.50
C GLY A 150 5.66 -8.10 9.33
N THR A 151 6.84 -7.53 9.08
CA THR A 151 7.29 -6.33 9.78
C THR A 151 6.54 -5.09 9.28
N VAL A 152 6.06 -4.24 10.19
CA VAL A 152 5.57 -2.90 9.84
C VAL A 152 6.68 -1.89 10.09
N ARG A 153 7.03 -1.13 9.05
CA ARG A 153 8.09 -0.13 9.10
C ARG A 153 7.53 1.28 8.93
N ALA A 154 7.88 2.16 9.85
CA ALA A 154 7.64 3.59 9.76
C ALA A 154 8.67 4.25 8.81
N VAL A 155 8.19 4.90 7.75
CA VAL A 155 9.01 5.64 6.79
C VAL A 155 8.76 7.13 6.96
N THR A 156 9.78 7.85 7.40
CA THR A 156 9.69 9.29 7.71
C THR A 156 10.30 10.15 6.63
N ALA A 157 9.64 11.27 6.34
CA ALA A 157 10.17 12.35 5.53
C ALA A 157 9.77 13.71 6.11
N ALA A 158 10.45 14.74 5.60
CA ALA A 158 10.23 16.10 6.06
C ALA A 158 10.19 17.07 4.88
N ASP A 159 9.51 18.19 5.08
CA ASP A 159 9.40 19.28 4.13
C ASP A 159 9.39 20.62 4.87
N ILE A 160 10.05 21.63 4.31
CA ILE A 160 10.20 22.94 4.94
C ILE A 160 8.95 23.83 4.79
N HIS A 161 8.09 23.54 3.83
CA HIS A 161 6.97 24.40 3.47
C HIS A 161 5.64 23.88 4.02
N HIS A 162 5.29 22.62 3.76
CA HIS A 162 3.95 22.12 4.07
C HIS A 162 3.92 20.60 4.38
N LEU A 163 2.96 20.19 5.21
CA LEU A 163 2.80 18.79 5.62
C LEU A 163 2.50 17.86 4.43
N ALA A 164 1.74 18.33 3.43
CA ALA A 164 1.48 17.55 2.22
C ALA A 164 2.79 17.19 1.49
N GLY A 165 3.83 18.03 1.55
CA GLY A 165 5.12 17.79 0.94
C GLY A 165 5.89 16.72 1.70
N ALA A 166 5.80 16.75 3.03
CA ALA A 166 6.36 15.70 3.88
C ALA A 166 5.68 14.34 3.61
N ARG A 167 4.34 14.32 3.49
CA ARG A 167 3.56 13.11 3.16
C ARG A 167 3.92 12.56 1.76
N THR A 168 4.01 13.41 0.75
CA THR A 168 4.44 13.00 -0.61
C THR A 168 5.85 12.42 -0.62
N ARG A 169 6.81 13.07 0.07
CA ARG A 169 8.18 12.55 0.19
C ARG A 169 8.23 11.23 0.96
N ALA A 170 7.40 11.06 1.99
CA ALA A 170 7.32 9.83 2.76
C ALA A 170 6.79 8.67 1.90
N LEU A 171 5.71 8.92 1.13
CA LEU A 171 5.17 7.95 0.16
C LEU A 171 6.22 7.53 -0.88
N HIS A 172 6.95 8.48 -1.46
CA HIS A 172 7.96 8.14 -2.46
C HIS A 172 9.11 7.30 -1.87
N ARG A 173 9.59 7.65 -0.67
CA ARG A 173 10.59 6.84 0.05
C ARG A 173 10.06 5.44 0.37
N ALA A 174 8.81 5.34 0.81
CA ALA A 174 8.18 4.07 1.12
C ALA A 174 7.96 3.23 -0.14
N ALA A 175 7.65 3.84 -1.29
CA ALA A 175 7.50 3.15 -2.56
C ALA A 175 8.80 2.51 -3.05
N VAL A 176 9.94 3.20 -2.90
CA VAL A 176 11.27 2.64 -3.20
C VAL A 176 11.53 1.42 -2.30
N LEU A 177 11.34 1.58 -0.98
CA LEU A 177 11.49 0.47 -0.04
C LEU A 177 10.55 -0.70 -0.35
N HIS A 178 9.30 -0.43 -0.72
CA HIS A 178 8.34 -1.45 -1.11
C HIS A 178 8.85 -2.21 -2.34
N ALA A 179 9.28 -1.50 -3.39
CA ALA A 179 9.79 -2.12 -4.61
C ALA A 179 11.01 -3.00 -4.34
N ASP A 180 11.94 -2.56 -3.48
CA ASP A 180 13.12 -3.34 -3.10
C ASP A 180 12.77 -4.67 -2.38
N HIS A 181 11.65 -4.71 -1.64
CA HIS A 181 11.26 -5.89 -0.86
C HIS A 181 10.25 -6.79 -1.56
N THR A 182 9.45 -6.26 -2.50
CA THR A 182 8.39 -7.03 -3.17
C THR A 182 8.77 -7.56 -4.55
N VAL A 183 9.81 -6.99 -5.18
CA VAL A 183 10.35 -7.52 -6.43
C VAL A 183 11.37 -8.61 -6.09
N PRO A 184 11.13 -9.87 -6.49
CA PRO A 184 12.14 -10.91 -6.32
C PRO A 184 13.45 -10.47 -6.97
N ALA A 185 14.57 -10.65 -6.28
CA ALA A 185 15.87 -10.45 -6.89
C ALA A 185 15.97 -11.31 -8.16
N PRO A 186 16.52 -10.76 -9.26
CA PRO A 186 16.76 -11.57 -10.46
C PRO A 186 17.62 -12.78 -10.08
N ALA A 187 17.37 -13.91 -10.76
CA ALA A 187 18.17 -15.11 -10.52
C ALA A 187 19.65 -14.78 -10.78
N ALA A 188 20.52 -15.20 -9.85
CA ALA A 188 21.96 -15.03 -10.00
C ALA A 188 22.41 -15.66 -11.33
N GLY A 189 22.74 -14.82 -12.31
CA GLY A 189 23.02 -15.22 -13.69
C GLY A 189 22.56 -14.21 -14.74
N GLU A 190 21.60 -13.32 -14.42
CA GLU A 190 21.30 -12.14 -15.25
C GLU A 190 22.24 -11.00 -14.85
N GLU A 191 23.37 -10.91 -15.54
CA GLU A 191 24.37 -9.85 -15.37
C GLU A 191 23.73 -8.46 -15.57
N HIS A 192 23.39 -7.78 -14.48
CA HIS A 192 23.12 -6.34 -14.49
C HIS A 192 24.17 -5.64 -13.63
N GLY A 193 25.14 -5.06 -14.34
CA GLY A 193 26.18 -4.21 -13.77
C GLY A 193 27.56 -4.73 -14.15
N THR A 194 28.23 -4.05 -15.08
CA THR A 194 29.68 -4.16 -15.19
C THR A 194 30.26 -3.87 -13.80
N PRO A 195 31.06 -4.77 -13.20
CA PRO A 195 31.70 -4.48 -11.92
C PRO A 195 32.54 -3.21 -12.08
N LEU A 196 32.09 -2.10 -11.50
CA LEU A 196 32.84 -0.85 -11.47
C LEU A 196 33.99 -1.04 -10.49
N ALA A 197 35.22 -1.04 -11.01
CA ALA A 197 36.41 -1.13 -10.19
C ALA A 197 36.42 0.03 -9.18
N PRO A 198 36.82 -0.20 -7.90
CA PRO A 198 36.86 0.84 -6.87
C PRO A 198 37.65 2.10 -7.27
N ALA A 199 38.65 1.92 -8.15
CA ALA A 199 39.46 3.01 -8.71
C ALA A 199 38.65 4.02 -9.56
N ALA A 200 37.49 3.64 -10.10
CA ALA A 200 36.61 4.53 -10.85
C ALA A 200 35.94 5.61 -9.97
N PHE A 201 36.00 5.44 -8.64
CA PHE A 201 35.47 6.40 -7.65
C PHE A 201 36.56 7.23 -6.98
N ALA A 202 37.83 7.05 -7.34
CA ALA A 202 38.92 7.85 -6.79
C ALA A 202 39.05 9.17 -7.58
N THR A 203 38.44 10.24 -7.09
CA THR A 203 38.55 11.61 -7.66
C THR A 203 39.79 12.38 -7.19
N PHE A 204 40.82 11.70 -6.70
CA PHE A 204 42.09 12.36 -6.37
C PHE A 204 43.26 11.63 -7.02
N GLY A 205 43.71 12.21 -8.15
CA GLY A 205 45.01 12.00 -8.78
C GLY A 205 45.59 13.36 -9.14
#